data_AF-A0A943BTB6-F1
#
_entry.id   AF-A0A943BTB6-F1
#
_cell.length_a   1.000
_cell.length_b   1.000
_cell.length_c   1.000
_cell.angle_alpha   90.00
_cell.angle_beta   90.00
_cell.angle_gamma   90.00
#
_symmetry.space_group_name_H-M   'P 1'
#
loop_
_entity.id
_entity.type
_entity.pdbx_description
1 polymer ?
#
loop_
_entity_poly.entity_id
_entity_poly.type
_entity_poly.pdbx_seq_one_letter_code
_entity_poly.pdbx_strand_id
1 'polypeptide(L)'
;MAHNIVLTTAEDIVAVVDAIVAKGQDADRNFVAEFTGIATDDQVNKALEMAIELEMVSFDASSNCYSVNSFLAKKLVTATSDNQKAVIMRLILEQYQPYKIFKVRYNFTKSIEQACKQTKILCSLSSNERDIKNTLISIATYAKALKSEGANLYSFVEEENIYSLVEHSLSESAVFEKSLRDFFGETVYNSINNTTIVEPLSEAFQKSKAQTPDMRAVIVYAANAFESFLDRYAEKHSVSLKGKNGILQKRDALSSCLSKKHRGMIDYIGQIRNAADHGADSDESGQMWTITKDTMCLYPCVVAITIKDILQRDNGIIEV
;
A
#
# COMPACT_ATOMS: atom_id res chain seq x y z
N MET A 1 20.67 -16.72 -3.17
CA MET A 1 20.80 -15.64 -4.17
C MET A 1 21.90 -14.70 -3.71
N ALA A 2 22.59 -14.02 -4.63
CA ALA A 2 23.49 -12.93 -4.22
C ALA A 2 22.61 -11.78 -3.72
N HIS A 3 22.85 -11.31 -2.49
CA HIS A 3 22.15 -10.15 -1.95
C HIS A 3 22.75 -8.86 -2.52
N ASN A 4 21.94 -7.83 -2.64
CA ASN A 4 22.40 -6.49 -2.98
C ASN A 4 21.78 -5.43 -2.06
N ILE A 5 22.50 -4.34 -1.85
CA ILE A 5 21.97 -3.15 -1.18
C ILE A 5 22.29 -1.96 -2.07
N VAL A 6 21.28 -1.33 -2.65
CA VAL A 6 21.44 -0.13 -3.51
C VAL A 6 21.06 1.14 -2.76
N LEU A 7 21.55 2.29 -3.22
CA LEU A 7 21.29 3.58 -2.60
C LEU A 7 19.82 3.98 -2.73
N THR A 8 19.08 3.97 -1.63
CA THR A 8 17.68 4.43 -1.56
C THR A 8 17.32 4.77 -0.11
N THR A 9 16.12 5.28 0.11
CA THR A 9 15.59 5.60 1.44
C THR A 9 14.50 4.60 1.85
N ALA A 10 14.27 4.48 3.16
CA ALA A 10 13.16 3.69 3.68
C ALA A 10 11.80 4.21 3.17
N GLU A 11 11.67 5.53 3.07
CA GLU A 11 10.48 6.21 2.57
C GLU A 11 10.19 5.83 1.11
N ASP A 12 11.20 5.84 0.23
CA ASP A 12 11.04 5.45 -1.17
C ASP A 12 10.65 3.97 -1.29
N ILE A 13 11.27 3.08 -0.50
CA ILE A 13 10.93 1.65 -0.45
C ILE A 13 9.46 1.47 -0.05
N VAL A 14 9.03 2.14 1.02
CA VAL A 14 7.64 2.07 1.50
C VAL A 14 6.67 2.63 0.46
N ALA A 15 7.03 3.72 -0.22
CA ALA A 15 6.19 4.33 -1.25
C ALA A 15 5.97 3.40 -2.45
N VAL A 16 7.03 2.75 -2.97
CA VAL A 16 6.86 1.81 -4.10
C VAL A 16 6.05 0.57 -3.70
N VAL A 17 6.22 0.08 -2.47
CA VAL A 17 5.40 -1.03 -1.94
C VAL A 17 3.94 -0.58 -1.85
N ASP A 18 3.68 0.63 -1.35
CA ASP A 18 2.31 1.16 -1.25
C ASP A 18 1.66 1.30 -2.62
N ALA A 19 2.40 1.78 -3.63
CA ALA A 19 1.93 1.84 -5.01
C ALA A 19 1.48 0.47 -5.53
N ILE A 20 2.30 -0.57 -5.33
CA ILE A 20 2.00 -1.92 -5.83
C ILE A 20 0.79 -2.52 -5.09
N VAL A 21 0.72 -2.36 -3.76
CA VAL A 21 -0.44 -2.81 -2.97
C VAL A 21 -1.70 -2.06 -3.39
N ALA A 22 -1.61 -0.73 -3.55
CA ALA A 22 -2.70 0.11 -4.00
C ALA A 22 -3.24 -0.40 -5.33
N LYS A 23 -2.38 -0.59 -6.33
CA LYS A 23 -2.76 -1.06 -7.66
C LYS A 23 -3.39 -2.45 -7.66
N GLY A 24 -2.91 -3.35 -6.81
CA GLY A 24 -3.39 -4.72 -6.70
C GLY A 24 -2.86 -5.63 -7.82
N GLN A 25 -3.38 -5.48 -9.05
CA GLN A 25 -3.00 -6.28 -10.22
C GLN A 25 -2.37 -5.43 -11.32
N ASP A 26 -1.49 -6.04 -12.12
CA ASP A 26 -0.82 -5.41 -13.25
C ASP A 26 -0.08 -4.11 -12.87
N ALA A 27 0.56 -4.12 -11.69
CA ALA A 27 1.37 -3.01 -11.23
C ALA A 27 2.69 -2.97 -11.98
N ASP A 28 2.72 -2.20 -13.07
CA ASP A 28 3.95 -1.96 -13.82
C ASP A 28 4.79 -0.83 -13.23
N ARG A 29 6.01 -0.70 -13.75
CA ARG A 29 6.98 0.31 -13.31
C ARG A 29 6.53 1.75 -13.57
N ASN A 30 5.76 1.99 -14.63
CA ASN A 30 5.31 3.34 -14.99
C ASN A 30 4.23 3.82 -14.03
N PHE A 31 3.28 2.94 -13.72
CA PHE A 31 2.28 3.19 -12.69
C PHE A 31 2.95 3.49 -11.35
N VAL A 32 3.94 2.69 -10.93
CA VAL A 32 4.65 2.93 -9.66
C VAL A 32 5.32 4.30 -9.66
N ALA A 33 6.01 4.69 -10.74
CA ALA A 33 6.65 6.00 -10.82
C ALA A 33 5.66 7.17 -10.75
N GLU A 34 4.53 7.07 -11.46
CA GLU A 34 3.47 8.08 -11.44
C GLU A 34 2.80 8.18 -10.07
N PHE A 35 2.50 7.03 -9.45
CA PHE A 35 1.83 6.95 -8.16
C PHE A 35 2.68 7.53 -7.03
N THR A 36 3.98 7.17 -6.98
CA THR A 36 4.85 7.63 -5.89
C THR A 36 5.33 9.08 -6.08
N GLY A 37 5.33 9.58 -7.32
CA GLY A 37 5.89 10.89 -7.64
C GLY A 37 7.40 10.99 -7.36
N ILE A 38 8.10 9.87 -7.22
CA ILE A 38 9.56 9.84 -7.05
C ILE A 38 10.22 10.47 -8.28
N ALA A 39 11.13 11.42 -8.03
CA ALA A 39 11.57 12.38 -9.03
C ALA A 39 12.31 11.78 -10.23
N THR A 40 12.97 10.62 -10.07
CA THR A 40 13.81 10.05 -11.12
C THR A 40 13.60 8.55 -11.30
N ASP A 41 13.81 8.12 -12.55
CA ASP A 41 13.59 6.73 -12.90
C ASP A 41 14.53 5.76 -12.18
N ASP A 42 15.77 6.19 -11.98
CA ASP A 42 16.81 5.47 -11.25
C ASP A 42 16.44 5.29 -9.77
N GLN A 43 15.85 6.29 -9.13
CA GLN A 43 15.39 6.18 -7.75
C GLN A 43 14.24 5.19 -7.58
N VAL A 44 13.26 5.22 -8.50
CA VAL A 44 12.16 4.23 -8.52
C VAL A 44 12.71 2.82 -8.65
N ASN A 45 13.65 2.61 -9.58
CA ASN A 45 14.25 1.29 -9.81
C ASN A 45 15.03 0.79 -8.59
N LYS A 46 15.81 1.66 -7.93
CA LYS A 46 16.55 1.31 -6.71
C LYS A 46 15.64 1.00 -5.53
N ALA A 47 14.54 1.73 -5.38
CA ALA A 47 13.54 1.46 -4.35
C ALA A 47 12.86 0.10 -4.60
N LEU A 48 12.49 -0.21 -5.84
CA LEU A 48 11.93 -1.51 -6.24
C LEU A 48 12.92 -2.65 -6.02
N GLU A 49 14.20 -2.47 -6.38
CA GLU A 49 15.26 -3.44 -6.14
C GLU A 49 15.41 -3.74 -4.64
N MET A 50 15.44 -2.70 -3.80
CA MET A 50 15.49 -2.90 -2.34
C MET A 50 14.21 -3.53 -1.79
N ALA A 51 13.03 -3.22 -2.31
CA ALA A 51 11.78 -3.85 -1.89
C ALA A 51 11.77 -5.36 -2.23
N ILE A 52 12.39 -5.76 -3.34
CA ILE A 52 12.59 -7.17 -3.70
C ILE A 52 13.62 -7.83 -2.77
N GLU A 53 14.76 -7.17 -2.50
CA GLU A 53 15.80 -7.68 -1.60
C GLU A 53 15.30 -7.88 -0.16
N LEU A 54 14.35 -7.06 0.29
CA LEU A 54 13.67 -7.19 1.58
C LEU A 54 12.50 -8.18 1.54
N GLU A 55 12.31 -8.89 0.44
CA GLU A 55 11.22 -9.88 0.22
C GLU A 55 9.81 -9.27 0.41
N MET A 56 9.66 -7.97 0.18
CA MET A 56 8.38 -7.27 0.26
C MET A 56 7.60 -7.37 -1.05
N VAL A 57 8.32 -7.33 -2.16
CA VAL A 57 7.79 -7.31 -3.53
C VAL A 57 8.38 -8.46 -4.33
N SER A 58 7.60 -8.99 -5.27
CA SER A 58 8.07 -9.92 -6.30
C SER A 58 7.87 -9.32 -7.69
N PHE A 59 8.82 -9.55 -8.58
CA PHE A 59 8.73 -9.14 -9.99
C PHE A 59 8.54 -10.37 -10.88
N ASP A 60 7.54 -10.34 -11.75
CA ASP A 60 7.30 -11.36 -12.75
C ASP A 60 7.75 -10.85 -14.13
N ALA A 61 8.82 -11.45 -14.66
CA ALA A 61 9.39 -11.08 -15.94
C ALA A 61 8.46 -11.41 -17.13
N SER A 62 7.50 -12.32 -16.97
CA SER A 62 6.59 -12.70 -18.06
C SER A 62 5.49 -11.66 -18.30
N SER A 63 4.98 -11.07 -17.22
CA SER A 63 3.98 -9.99 -17.24
C SER A 63 4.61 -8.59 -17.14
N ASN A 64 5.91 -8.49 -16.82
CA ASN A 64 6.61 -7.24 -16.52
C ASN A 64 5.93 -6.43 -15.39
N CYS A 65 5.36 -7.13 -14.42
CA CYS A 65 4.58 -6.55 -13.33
C CYS A 65 5.13 -6.95 -11.97
N TYR A 66 4.86 -6.09 -10.99
CA TYR A 66 5.18 -6.30 -9.58
C TYR A 66 3.96 -6.80 -8.81
N SER A 67 4.21 -7.56 -7.75
CA SER A 67 3.17 -8.05 -6.84
C SER A 67 3.66 -8.08 -5.40
N VAL A 68 2.72 -7.97 -4.44
CA VAL A 68 3.00 -8.05 -3.01
C VAL A 68 2.26 -9.24 -2.41
N ASN A 69 3.03 -10.31 -2.12
CA ASN A 69 2.55 -11.49 -1.39
C ASN A 69 2.94 -11.47 0.10
N SER A 70 3.83 -10.57 0.49
CA SER A 70 4.30 -10.45 1.87
C SER A 70 3.23 -9.83 2.77
N PHE A 71 2.81 -10.57 3.80
CA PHE A 71 1.87 -10.09 4.81
C PHE A 71 2.41 -8.84 5.53
N LEU A 72 3.68 -8.83 5.91
CA LEU A 72 4.30 -7.70 6.60
C LEU A 72 4.39 -6.47 5.70
N ALA A 73 4.66 -6.64 4.40
CA ALA A 73 4.70 -5.53 3.45
C ALA A 73 3.32 -4.84 3.33
N LYS A 74 2.23 -5.61 3.24
CA LYS A 74 0.86 -5.06 3.26
C LYS A 74 0.57 -4.31 4.56
N LYS A 75 0.87 -4.92 5.73
CA LYS A 75 0.65 -4.28 7.02
C LYS A 75 1.48 -3.01 7.21
N LEU A 76 2.69 -2.96 6.65
CA LEU A 76 3.55 -1.78 6.74
C LEU A 76 2.91 -0.56 6.08
N VAL A 77 2.35 -0.73 4.88
CA VAL A 77 1.79 0.39 4.11
C VAL A 77 0.39 0.78 4.58
N THR A 78 -0.31 -0.09 5.30
CA THR A 78 -1.63 0.20 5.88
C THR A 78 -1.59 0.65 7.34
N ALA A 79 -0.42 0.62 7.97
CA ALA A 79 -0.24 1.02 9.37
C ALA A 79 -0.71 2.46 9.66
N THR A 80 -1.35 2.66 10.81
CA THR A 80 -2.02 3.93 11.20
C THR A 80 -1.10 4.94 11.87
N SER A 81 0.10 4.52 12.29
CA SER A 81 1.06 5.36 12.99
C SER A 81 2.50 5.01 12.63
N ASP A 82 3.40 5.99 12.81
CA ASP A 82 4.83 5.79 12.57
C ASP A 82 5.44 4.74 13.50
N ASN A 83 4.89 4.55 14.70
CA ASN A 83 5.31 3.48 15.61
C ASN A 83 4.99 2.09 15.02
N GLN A 84 3.79 1.90 14.47
CA GLN A 84 3.43 0.64 13.83
C GLN A 84 4.29 0.40 12.59
N LYS A 85 4.48 1.42 11.75
CA LYS A 85 5.36 1.34 10.57
C LYS A 85 6.78 0.92 10.96
N ALA A 86 7.35 1.56 11.98
CA ALA A 86 8.68 1.25 12.47
C ALA A 86 8.79 -0.21 12.95
N VAL A 87 7.81 -0.70 13.69
CA VAL A 87 7.80 -2.07 14.25
C VAL A 87 7.72 -3.11 13.14
N ILE A 88 6.84 -2.91 12.16
CA ILE A 88 6.70 -3.84 11.03
C ILE A 88 7.95 -3.81 10.14
N MET A 89 8.49 -2.62 9.86
CA MET A 89 9.77 -2.49 9.13
C MET A 89 10.91 -3.18 9.89
N ARG A 90 10.94 -3.08 11.22
CA ARG A 90 11.94 -3.79 12.04
C ARG A 90 11.80 -5.30 11.88
N LEU A 91 10.59 -5.86 11.90
CA LEU A 91 10.38 -7.29 11.65
C LEU A 91 10.88 -7.74 10.27
N ILE A 92 10.65 -6.94 9.22
CA ILE A 92 11.15 -7.21 7.86
C ILE A 92 12.68 -7.16 7.86
N LEU A 93 13.26 -6.11 8.44
CA LEU A 93 14.70 -5.89 8.47
C LEU A 93 15.44 -6.98 9.28
N GLU A 94 14.87 -7.45 10.38
CA GLU A 94 15.41 -8.56 11.18
C GLU A 94 15.29 -9.92 10.49
N GLN A 95 14.63 -10.02 9.32
CA GLN A 95 14.66 -11.22 8.48
C GLN A 95 15.77 -11.14 7.42
N TYR A 96 16.16 -9.92 7.02
CA TYR A 96 17.15 -9.68 5.96
C TYR A 96 18.59 -10.03 6.37
N GLN A 97 19.19 -10.99 5.66
CA GLN A 97 20.47 -11.59 6.05
C GLN A 97 21.65 -10.60 6.10
N PRO A 98 21.85 -9.69 5.13
CA PRO A 98 22.89 -8.66 5.24
C PRO A 98 22.75 -7.77 6.47
N TYR A 99 21.52 -7.45 6.89
CA TYR A 99 21.30 -6.66 8.10
C TYR A 99 21.67 -7.42 9.38
N LYS A 100 21.34 -8.72 9.48
CA LYS A 100 21.76 -9.57 10.59
C LYS A 100 23.28 -9.60 10.73
N ILE A 101 23.98 -9.76 9.60
CA ILE A 101 25.45 -9.73 9.57
C ILE A 101 25.96 -8.36 9.99
N PHE A 102 25.37 -7.28 9.50
CA PHE A 102 25.71 -5.91 9.91
C PHE A 102 25.58 -5.69 11.42
N LYS A 103 24.48 -6.12 12.04
CA LYS A 103 24.30 -6.08 13.51
C LYS A 103 25.40 -6.81 14.26
N VAL A 104 25.71 -8.04 13.84
CA VAL A 104 26.78 -8.84 14.43
C VAL A 104 28.14 -8.16 14.27
N ARG A 105 28.45 -7.63 13.08
CA ARG A 105 29.71 -6.93 12.83
C ARG A 105 29.83 -5.66 13.65
N TYR A 106 28.77 -4.86 13.77
CA TYR A 106 28.74 -3.68 14.64
C TYR A 106 29.01 -4.05 16.11
N ASN A 107 28.47 -5.16 16.61
CA ASN A 107 28.74 -5.59 17.97
C ASN A 107 30.24 -5.85 18.24
N PHE A 108 30.98 -6.29 17.23
CA PHE A 108 32.43 -6.49 17.32
C PHE A 108 33.24 -5.22 17.09
N THR A 109 32.85 -4.37 16.13
CA THR A 109 33.65 -3.21 15.72
C THR A 109 33.31 -1.93 16.48
N LYS A 110 32.07 -1.82 17.01
CA LYS A 110 31.48 -0.59 17.53
C LYS A 110 31.56 0.59 16.56
N SER A 111 31.65 0.30 15.26
CA SER A 111 31.77 1.28 14.17
C SER A 111 30.87 0.87 13.02
N ILE A 112 29.94 1.76 12.65
CA ILE A 112 29.00 1.57 11.54
C ILE A 112 29.78 1.43 10.22
N GLU A 113 30.78 2.28 9.98
CA GLU A 113 31.64 2.23 8.80
C GLU A 113 32.32 0.87 8.66
N GLN A 114 33.00 0.40 9.72
CA GLN A 114 33.69 -0.88 9.68
C GLN A 114 32.71 -2.05 9.53
N ALA A 115 31.55 -1.99 10.20
CA ALA A 115 30.53 -3.02 10.10
C ALA A 115 29.95 -3.12 8.68
N CYS A 116 29.68 -1.99 8.03
CA CYS A 116 29.21 -1.95 6.64
C CYS A 116 30.25 -2.51 5.67
N LYS A 117 31.53 -2.10 5.82
CA LYS A 117 32.64 -2.63 5.02
C LYS A 117 32.78 -4.15 5.14
N GLN A 118 32.73 -4.67 6.35
CA GLN A 118 32.81 -6.12 6.58
C GLN A 118 31.57 -6.87 6.06
N THR A 119 30.39 -6.28 6.22
CA THR A 119 29.13 -6.84 5.69
C THR A 119 29.16 -6.93 4.17
N LYS A 120 29.64 -5.88 3.49
CA LYS A 120 29.86 -5.87 2.04
C LYS A 120 30.69 -7.07 1.60
N ILE A 121 31.83 -7.30 2.24
CA ILE A 121 32.75 -8.38 1.90
C ILE A 121 32.09 -9.74 2.17
N LEU A 122 31.49 -9.93 3.35
CA LEU A 122 30.90 -11.21 3.76
C LEU A 122 29.68 -11.60 2.92
N CYS A 123 28.88 -10.63 2.47
CA CYS A 123 27.70 -10.87 1.64
C CYS A 123 27.99 -10.72 0.14
N SER A 124 29.23 -10.40 -0.24
CA SER A 124 29.62 -10.11 -1.64
C SER A 124 28.74 -9.05 -2.32
N LEU A 125 28.39 -7.98 -1.61
CA LEU A 125 27.52 -6.91 -2.13
C LEU A 125 28.24 -6.10 -3.21
N SER A 126 27.52 -5.76 -4.28
CA SER A 126 28.09 -5.07 -5.45
C SER A 126 28.25 -3.57 -5.25
N SER A 127 27.28 -2.92 -4.60
CA SER A 127 27.28 -1.48 -4.33
C SER A 127 28.48 -1.00 -3.51
N ASN A 128 28.79 0.29 -3.60
CA ASN A 128 29.87 0.87 -2.80
C ASN A 128 29.48 0.96 -1.31
N GLU A 129 30.50 1.06 -0.44
CA GLU A 129 30.30 1.05 1.03
C GLU A 129 29.45 2.22 1.54
N ARG A 130 29.52 3.37 0.87
CA ARG A 130 28.74 4.56 1.23
C ARG A 130 27.25 4.34 0.99
N ASP A 131 26.91 3.75 -0.14
CA ASP A 131 25.52 3.47 -0.51
C ASP A 131 24.91 2.43 0.41
N ILE A 132 25.64 1.33 0.67
CA ILE A 132 25.25 0.30 1.63
C ILE A 132 24.99 0.92 3.00
N LYS A 133 25.92 1.74 3.49
CA LYS A 133 25.81 2.42 4.79
C LYS A 133 24.58 3.31 4.84
N ASN A 134 24.38 4.16 3.84
CA ASN A 134 23.29 5.12 3.82
C ASN A 134 21.92 4.43 3.81
N THR A 135 21.75 3.39 2.98
CA THR A 135 20.51 2.62 2.91
C THR A 135 20.24 1.86 4.21
N LEU A 136 21.25 1.19 4.78
CA LEU A 136 21.10 0.49 6.06
C LEU A 136 20.74 1.43 7.21
N ILE A 137 21.39 2.61 7.29
CA ILE A 137 21.06 3.63 8.29
C ILE A 137 19.64 4.15 8.08
N SER A 138 19.24 4.45 6.85
CA SER A 138 17.89 4.94 6.53
C SER A 138 16.82 3.94 6.99
N ILE A 139 16.92 2.68 6.58
CA ILE A 139 15.95 1.64 6.94
C ILE A 139 15.98 1.36 8.45
N ALA A 140 17.16 1.26 9.07
CA ALA A 140 17.25 0.96 10.50
C ALA A 140 16.76 2.12 11.39
N THR A 141 16.93 3.37 10.95
CA THR A 141 16.41 4.55 11.66
C THR A 141 14.90 4.64 11.52
N TYR A 142 14.37 4.42 10.31
CA TYR A 142 12.93 4.32 10.06
C TYR A 142 12.28 3.22 10.93
N ALA A 143 12.93 2.06 11.02
CA ALA A 143 12.52 0.93 11.84
C ALA A 143 12.68 1.16 13.36
N LYS A 144 13.22 2.32 13.79
CA LYS A 144 13.61 2.62 15.18
C LYS A 144 14.51 1.53 15.79
N ALA A 145 15.26 0.82 14.94
CA ALA A 145 16.26 -0.16 15.35
C ALA A 145 17.61 0.52 15.61
N LEU A 146 17.85 1.67 14.97
CA LEU A 146 19.03 2.50 15.13
C LEU A 146 18.60 3.91 15.55
N LYS A 147 19.35 4.52 16.48
CA LYS A 147 19.17 5.90 16.92
C LYS A 147 20.42 6.71 16.57
N SER A 148 20.22 7.92 16.05
CA SER A 148 21.30 8.89 15.86
C SER A 148 21.68 9.53 17.20
N GLU A 149 22.97 9.56 17.49
CA GLU A 149 23.55 10.26 18.65
C GLU A 149 24.10 11.64 18.27
N GLY A 150 23.95 12.04 17.00
CA GLY A 150 24.59 13.22 16.43
C GLY A 150 25.98 12.92 15.86
N ALA A 151 26.52 13.86 15.06
CA ALA A 151 27.85 13.75 14.46
C ALA A 151 28.14 12.41 13.72
N ASN A 152 27.13 11.85 13.04
CA ASN A 152 27.20 10.53 12.35
C ASN A 152 27.47 9.34 13.29
N LEU A 153 27.25 9.48 14.59
CA LEU A 153 27.28 8.37 15.54
C LEU A 153 25.89 7.76 15.67
N TYR A 154 25.85 6.44 15.79
CA TYR A 154 24.63 5.66 15.86
C TYR A 154 24.78 4.51 16.85
N SER A 155 23.70 4.24 17.57
CA SER A 155 23.57 3.10 18.48
C SER A 155 22.30 2.31 18.19
N PHE A 156 22.35 1.00 18.44
CA PHE A 156 21.18 0.14 18.35
C PHE A 156 20.27 0.37 19.55
N VAL A 157 18.96 0.39 19.29
CA VAL A 157 17.94 0.51 20.32
C VAL A 157 17.62 -0.88 20.88
N GLU A 158 17.81 -1.04 22.19
CA GLU A 158 17.46 -2.28 22.90
C GLU A 158 15.96 -2.60 22.77
N GLU A 159 15.65 -3.90 22.71
CA GLU A 159 14.32 -4.42 22.38
C GLU A 159 13.34 -4.28 23.56
N GLU A 160 12.73 -3.11 23.74
CA GLU A 160 11.55 -3.01 24.59
C GLU A 160 10.28 -3.34 23.78
N ASN A 161 9.78 -4.56 24.00
CA ASN A 161 8.43 -5.04 23.72
C ASN A 161 7.89 -4.82 22.29
N ILE A 162 8.64 -5.25 21.27
CA ILE A 162 8.14 -5.38 19.88
C ILE A 162 6.81 -6.16 19.85
N TYR A 163 6.66 -7.19 20.69
CA TYR A 163 5.48 -8.04 20.72
C TYR A 163 4.18 -7.28 21.00
N SER A 164 4.14 -6.39 22.01
CA SER A 164 2.92 -5.61 22.29
C SER A 164 2.57 -4.63 21.17
N LEU A 165 3.57 -4.10 20.47
CA LEU A 165 3.34 -3.19 19.35
C LEU A 165 2.82 -3.93 18.12
N VAL A 166 3.31 -5.15 17.87
CA VAL A 166 2.79 -6.05 16.83
C VAL A 166 1.36 -6.46 17.14
N GLU A 167 1.09 -6.89 18.37
CA GLU A 167 -0.25 -7.28 18.82
C GLU A 167 -1.27 -6.15 18.63
N HIS A 168 -0.92 -4.93 19.06
CA HIS A 168 -1.75 -3.75 18.86
C HIS A 168 -2.03 -3.49 17.38
N SER A 169 -1.01 -3.52 16.52
CA SER A 169 -1.16 -3.29 15.08
C SER A 169 -2.08 -4.32 14.40
N LEU A 170 -1.94 -5.60 14.78
CA LEU A 170 -2.78 -6.68 14.26
C LEU A 170 -4.23 -6.56 14.75
N SER A 171 -4.42 -6.17 16.01
CA SER A 171 -5.75 -6.02 16.60
C SER A 171 -6.57 -4.90 15.93
N GLU A 172 -5.96 -3.76 15.61
CA GLU A 172 -6.65 -2.65 14.95
C GLU A 172 -7.16 -3.05 13.55
N SER A 173 -6.36 -3.80 12.79
CA SER A 173 -6.76 -4.25 11.46
C SER A 173 -7.98 -5.19 11.54
N ALA A 174 -8.03 -6.07 12.54
CA ALA A 174 -9.17 -6.98 12.74
C ALA A 174 -10.46 -6.22 13.14
N VAL A 175 -10.34 -5.09 13.84
CA VAL A 175 -11.50 -4.25 14.21
C VAL A 175 -12.17 -3.67 12.96
N PHE A 176 -11.40 -3.12 12.01
CA PHE A 176 -11.97 -2.55 10.78
C PHE A 176 -12.69 -3.59 9.92
N GLU A 177 -12.09 -4.76 9.74
CA GLU A 177 -12.72 -5.86 8.99
C GLU A 177 -14.01 -6.32 9.66
N LYS A 178 -13.99 -6.46 11.00
CA LYS A 178 -15.20 -6.79 11.76
C LYS A 178 -16.28 -5.71 11.62
N SER A 179 -15.94 -4.43 11.71
CA SER A 179 -16.90 -3.34 11.53
C SER A 179 -17.51 -3.33 10.13
N LEU A 180 -16.73 -3.64 9.09
CA LEU A 180 -17.24 -3.81 7.73
C LEU A 180 -18.20 -5.00 7.61
N ARG A 181 -17.85 -6.14 8.22
CA ARG A 181 -18.74 -7.31 8.27
C ARG A 181 -20.05 -6.99 8.97
N ASP A 182 -19.99 -6.35 10.12
CA ASP A 182 -21.17 -5.94 10.90
C ASP A 182 -22.03 -4.95 10.09
N PHE A 183 -21.41 -4.02 9.35
CA PHE A 183 -22.10 -3.05 8.50
C PHE A 183 -22.79 -3.71 7.30
N PHE A 184 -22.10 -4.58 6.57
CA PHE A 184 -22.68 -5.30 5.42
C PHE A 184 -23.77 -6.28 5.87
N GLY A 185 -23.61 -6.89 7.04
CA GLY A 185 -24.41 -8.01 7.49
C GLY A 185 -24.03 -9.30 6.75
N GLU A 186 -24.36 -10.44 7.36
CA GLU A 186 -23.94 -11.77 6.88
C GLU A 186 -24.28 -12.03 5.41
N THR A 187 -25.50 -11.69 4.96
CA THR A 187 -25.94 -11.97 3.59
C THR A 187 -25.11 -11.25 2.54
N VAL A 188 -24.85 -9.96 2.73
CA VAL A 188 -24.07 -9.16 1.77
C VAL A 188 -22.60 -9.54 1.87
N TYR A 189 -22.06 -9.65 3.09
CA TYR A 189 -20.66 -9.99 3.32
C TYR A 189 -20.26 -11.33 2.68
N ASN A 190 -21.12 -12.36 2.81
CA ASN A 190 -20.86 -13.68 2.20
C ASN A 190 -21.00 -13.70 0.67
N SER A 191 -21.55 -12.64 0.06
CA SER A 191 -21.73 -12.53 -1.40
C SER A 191 -20.58 -11.77 -2.10
N ILE A 192 -19.72 -11.11 -1.33
CA ILE A 192 -18.58 -10.33 -1.85
C ILE A 192 -17.26 -11.07 -1.65
N ASN A 193 -16.27 -10.76 -2.48
CA ASN A 193 -14.94 -11.35 -2.34
C ASN A 193 -14.13 -10.63 -1.25
N ASN A 194 -13.67 -11.37 -0.24
CA ASN A 194 -12.93 -10.77 0.84
C ASN A 194 -11.61 -10.14 0.37
N THR A 195 -10.85 -10.83 -0.48
CA THR A 195 -9.51 -10.39 -0.90
C THR A 195 -9.53 -9.19 -1.83
N THR A 196 -10.50 -9.07 -2.75
CA THR A 196 -10.53 -7.99 -3.75
C THR A 196 -11.48 -6.85 -3.41
N ILE A 197 -12.34 -7.01 -2.40
CA ILE A 197 -13.34 -5.99 -2.01
C ILE A 197 -13.21 -5.62 -0.53
N VAL A 198 -13.32 -6.60 0.38
CA VAL A 198 -13.34 -6.31 1.83
C VAL A 198 -11.98 -5.83 2.32
N GLU A 199 -10.90 -6.54 1.96
CA GLU A 199 -9.53 -6.22 2.37
C GLU A 199 -9.15 -4.79 1.92
N PRO A 200 -9.22 -4.41 0.62
CA PRO A 200 -8.80 -3.06 0.21
C PRO A 200 -9.70 -1.95 0.77
N LEU A 201 -10.99 -2.23 0.98
CA LEU A 201 -11.91 -1.29 1.62
C LEU A 201 -11.57 -1.10 3.11
N SER A 202 -11.25 -2.19 3.82
CA SER A 202 -10.77 -2.16 5.21
C SER A 202 -9.46 -1.38 5.32
N GLU A 203 -8.54 -1.57 4.39
CA GLU A 203 -7.27 -0.84 4.31
C GLU A 203 -7.49 0.65 4.06
N ALA A 204 -8.46 1.02 3.20
CA ALA A 204 -8.85 2.41 2.99
C ALA A 204 -9.39 3.06 4.29
N PHE A 205 -10.24 2.34 5.03
CA PHE A 205 -10.71 2.81 6.35
C PHE A 205 -9.56 2.99 7.33
N GLN A 206 -8.64 2.03 7.40
CA GLN A 206 -7.47 2.10 8.27
C GLN A 206 -6.59 3.32 7.91
N LYS A 207 -6.26 3.50 6.63
CA LYS A 207 -5.49 4.65 6.15
C LYS A 207 -6.17 5.99 6.42
N SER A 208 -7.51 6.06 6.36
CA SER A 208 -8.27 7.29 6.67
C SER A 208 -8.11 7.74 8.13
N LYS A 209 -7.71 6.83 9.03
CA LYS A 209 -7.47 7.08 10.46
C LYS A 209 -6.00 7.26 10.80
N ALA A 210 -5.09 7.23 9.82
CA ALA A 210 -3.68 7.46 10.06
C ALA A 210 -3.42 8.87 10.61
N GLN A 211 -2.36 9.03 11.41
CA GLN A 211 -1.98 10.34 11.98
C GLN A 211 -1.68 11.39 10.90
N THR A 212 -1.04 10.96 9.81
CA THR A 212 -0.71 11.73 8.62
C THR A 212 -1.21 10.96 7.39
N PRO A 213 -2.51 11.03 7.08
CA PRO A 213 -3.09 10.20 6.04
C PRO A 213 -2.67 10.70 4.65
N ASP A 214 -2.24 9.78 3.80
CA ASP A 214 -2.20 10.03 2.35
C ASP A 214 -3.64 9.97 1.83
N MET A 215 -4.19 11.16 1.58
CA MET A 215 -5.58 11.30 1.19
C MET A 215 -5.87 10.64 -0.17
N ARG A 216 -4.91 10.66 -1.11
CA ARG A 216 -5.07 10.02 -2.42
C ARG A 216 -5.08 8.51 -2.28
N ALA A 217 -4.15 7.96 -1.50
CA ALA A 217 -4.11 6.51 -1.24
C ALA A 217 -5.44 5.99 -0.69
N VAL A 218 -6.09 6.70 0.24
CA VAL A 218 -7.42 6.29 0.75
C VAL A 218 -8.46 6.16 -0.37
N ILE A 219 -8.52 7.15 -1.28
CA ILE A 219 -9.43 7.11 -2.43
C ILE A 219 -9.08 5.92 -3.34
N VAL A 220 -7.79 5.72 -3.63
CA VAL A 220 -7.33 4.68 -4.54
C VAL A 220 -7.71 3.29 -4.03
N TYR A 221 -7.44 2.98 -2.77
CA TYR A 221 -7.76 1.67 -2.17
C TYR A 221 -9.26 1.40 -2.16
N ALA A 222 -10.08 2.37 -1.75
CA ALA A 222 -11.54 2.22 -1.75
C ALA A 222 -12.11 2.10 -3.18
N ALA A 223 -11.59 2.87 -4.13
CA ALA A 223 -12.02 2.80 -5.52
C ALA A 223 -11.64 1.47 -6.19
N ASN A 224 -10.48 0.90 -5.87
CA ASN A 224 -10.06 -0.41 -6.40
C ASN A 224 -10.95 -1.54 -5.86
N ALA A 225 -11.38 -1.46 -4.59
CA ALA A 225 -12.42 -2.35 -4.06
C ALA A 225 -13.72 -2.22 -4.85
N PHE A 226 -14.14 -0.98 -5.16
CA PHE A 226 -15.36 -0.73 -5.90
C PHE A 226 -15.30 -1.20 -7.36
N GLU A 227 -14.16 -0.99 -8.01
CA GLU A 227 -13.93 -1.44 -9.38
C GLU A 227 -13.94 -2.98 -9.46
N SER A 228 -13.28 -3.66 -8.51
CA SER A 228 -13.34 -5.12 -8.38
C SER A 228 -14.76 -5.63 -8.12
N PHE A 229 -15.56 -4.88 -7.37
CA PHE A 229 -16.98 -5.18 -7.19
C PHE A 229 -17.75 -5.08 -8.52
N LEU A 230 -17.54 -4.03 -9.31
CA LEU A 230 -18.21 -3.87 -10.61
C LEU A 230 -17.82 -4.99 -11.59
N ASP A 231 -16.57 -5.43 -11.58
CA ASP A 231 -16.12 -6.55 -12.42
C ASP A 231 -16.89 -7.83 -12.10
N ARG A 232 -16.97 -8.20 -10.81
CA ARG A 232 -17.73 -9.38 -10.37
C ARG A 232 -19.23 -9.23 -10.58
N TYR A 233 -19.76 -8.02 -10.42
CA TYR A 233 -21.16 -7.74 -10.67
C TYR A 233 -21.49 -7.92 -12.17
N ALA A 234 -20.60 -7.49 -13.06
CA ALA A 234 -20.75 -7.73 -14.49
C ALA A 234 -20.72 -9.22 -14.85
N GLU A 235 -19.81 -10.00 -14.26
CA GLU A 235 -19.76 -11.45 -14.41
C GLU A 235 -21.10 -12.11 -14.00
N LYS A 236 -21.61 -11.76 -12.81
CA LYS A 236 -22.90 -12.26 -12.29
C LYS A 236 -24.06 -11.98 -13.26
N HIS A 237 -24.03 -10.84 -13.93
CA HIS A 237 -25.06 -10.42 -14.89
C HIS A 237 -24.73 -10.71 -16.35
N SER A 238 -23.64 -11.44 -16.64
CA SER A 238 -23.19 -11.77 -17.99
C SER A 238 -23.00 -10.53 -18.89
N VAL A 239 -22.53 -9.41 -18.31
CA VAL A 239 -22.22 -8.18 -19.04
C VAL A 239 -20.72 -8.13 -19.36
N SER A 240 -20.38 -7.90 -20.62
CA SER A 240 -18.98 -7.77 -21.04
C SER A 240 -18.42 -6.38 -20.71
N LEU A 241 -17.30 -6.34 -20.00
CA LEU A 241 -16.53 -5.13 -19.70
C LEU A 241 -15.30 -4.97 -20.60
N LYS A 242 -15.18 -5.74 -21.69
CA LYS A 242 -14.02 -5.66 -22.58
C LYS A 242 -13.84 -4.25 -23.14
N GLY A 243 -12.67 -3.66 -22.92
CA GLY A 243 -12.35 -2.29 -23.33
C GLY A 243 -13.03 -1.19 -22.51
N LYS A 244 -13.56 -1.53 -21.33
CA LYS A 244 -14.11 -0.57 -20.36
C LYS A 244 -13.11 -0.40 -19.22
N ASN A 245 -12.49 0.77 -19.17
CA ASN A 245 -11.46 1.10 -18.19
C ASN A 245 -12.05 2.06 -17.15
N GLY A 246 -11.88 1.73 -15.87
CA GLY A 246 -12.32 2.57 -14.76
C GLY A 246 -13.83 2.52 -14.47
N ILE A 247 -14.18 3.10 -13.34
CA ILE A 247 -15.50 2.99 -12.70
C ILE A 247 -16.63 3.53 -13.59
N LEU A 248 -16.47 4.70 -14.20
CA LEU A 248 -17.53 5.35 -14.98
C LEU A 248 -17.88 4.59 -16.27
N GLN A 249 -16.88 4.00 -16.93
CA GLN A 249 -17.12 3.20 -18.15
C GLN A 249 -17.79 1.86 -17.81
N LYS A 250 -17.39 1.23 -16.69
CA LYS A 250 -18.02 0.00 -16.19
C LYS A 250 -19.48 0.24 -15.76
N ARG A 251 -19.75 1.36 -15.09
CA ARG A 251 -21.11 1.84 -14.77
C ARG A 251 -22.02 1.90 -16.01
N ASP A 252 -21.53 2.48 -17.11
CA ASP A 252 -22.33 2.62 -18.34
C ASP A 252 -22.68 1.29 -18.97
N ALA A 253 -21.72 0.37 -19.02
CA ALA A 253 -21.94 -0.99 -19.49
C ALA A 253 -23.00 -1.73 -18.64
N LEU A 254 -23.04 -1.45 -17.34
CA LEU A 254 -23.96 -2.05 -16.37
C LEU A 254 -25.31 -1.32 -16.24
N SER A 255 -25.62 -0.39 -17.12
CA SER A 255 -26.81 0.47 -17.03
C SER A 255 -28.16 -0.28 -17.06
N SER A 256 -28.21 -1.49 -17.63
CA SER A 256 -29.38 -2.37 -17.60
C SER A 256 -29.57 -3.09 -16.26
N CYS A 257 -28.49 -3.29 -15.51
CA CYS A 257 -28.48 -4.01 -14.23
C CYS A 257 -28.56 -3.06 -13.03
N LEU A 258 -28.05 -1.83 -13.19
CA LEU A 258 -28.01 -0.81 -12.14
C LEU A 258 -29.21 0.14 -12.20
N SER A 259 -29.79 0.46 -11.03
CA SER A 259 -30.83 1.46 -10.93
C SER A 259 -30.29 2.86 -11.30
N LYS A 260 -31.18 3.78 -11.70
CA LYS A 260 -30.79 5.19 -11.93
C LYS A 260 -30.15 5.83 -10.69
N LYS A 261 -30.60 5.44 -9.49
CA LYS A 261 -30.08 5.96 -8.21
C LYS A 261 -28.67 5.43 -7.95
N HIS A 262 -28.44 4.13 -8.11
CA HIS A 262 -27.11 3.54 -7.94
C HIS A 262 -26.12 4.11 -8.95
N ARG A 263 -26.54 4.33 -10.21
CA ARG A 263 -25.69 5.00 -11.19
C ARG A 263 -25.25 6.39 -10.72
N GLY A 264 -26.16 7.20 -10.17
CA GLY A 264 -25.79 8.51 -9.62
C GLY A 264 -24.81 8.44 -8.44
N MET A 265 -24.89 7.42 -7.60
CA MET A 265 -23.91 7.21 -6.52
C MET A 265 -22.55 6.80 -7.10
N ILE A 266 -22.55 5.95 -8.13
CA ILE A 266 -21.33 5.55 -8.84
C ILE A 266 -20.68 6.74 -9.55
N ASP A 267 -21.46 7.69 -10.05
CA ASP A 267 -20.93 8.92 -10.65
C ASP A 267 -20.05 9.66 -9.65
N TYR A 268 -20.53 9.85 -8.42
CA TYR A 268 -19.74 10.46 -7.35
C TYR A 268 -18.45 9.67 -7.09
N ILE A 269 -18.55 8.34 -6.94
CA ILE A 269 -17.39 7.48 -6.67
C ILE A 269 -16.34 7.62 -7.78
N GLY A 270 -16.77 7.55 -9.05
CA GLY A 270 -15.90 7.62 -10.21
C GLY A 270 -15.27 8.99 -10.42
N GLN A 271 -15.99 10.08 -10.16
CA GLN A 271 -15.43 11.43 -10.29
C GLN A 271 -14.35 11.71 -9.25
N ILE A 272 -14.55 11.30 -7.99
CA ILE A 272 -13.52 11.47 -6.95
C ILE A 272 -12.31 10.55 -7.22
N ARG A 273 -12.53 9.35 -7.75
CA ARG A 273 -11.43 8.49 -8.21
C ARG A 273 -10.61 9.17 -9.30
N ASN A 274 -11.27 9.70 -10.33
CA ASN A 274 -10.60 10.44 -11.40
C ASN A 274 -9.79 11.63 -10.87
N ALA A 275 -10.32 12.38 -9.90
CA ALA A 275 -9.61 13.48 -9.25
C ALA A 275 -8.39 13.03 -8.42
N ALA A 276 -8.38 11.79 -7.91
CA ALA A 276 -7.26 11.24 -7.15
C ALA A 276 -6.17 10.61 -8.04
N ASP A 277 -6.56 9.98 -9.15
CA ASP A 277 -5.67 9.26 -10.08
C ASP A 277 -5.08 10.15 -11.16
N HIS A 278 -5.86 11.10 -11.70
CA HIS A 278 -5.40 11.90 -12.83
C HIS A 278 -4.59 13.11 -12.36
N GLY A 279 -3.55 13.43 -13.13
CA GLY A 279 -2.70 14.59 -12.94
C GLY A 279 -3.40 15.90 -13.29
N ALA A 280 -2.73 16.78 -14.02
CA ALA A 280 -3.28 18.06 -14.43
C ALA A 280 -4.60 17.89 -15.21
N ASP A 281 -5.67 18.50 -14.73
CA ASP A 281 -6.99 18.49 -15.38
C ASP A 281 -7.04 19.61 -16.43
N SER A 282 -7.22 19.23 -17.70
CA SER A 282 -7.26 20.18 -18.82
C SER A 282 -8.45 21.13 -18.75
N ASP A 283 -9.57 20.68 -18.18
CA ASP A 283 -10.78 21.49 -18.05
C ASP A 283 -10.62 22.52 -16.93
N GLU A 284 -9.71 22.27 -15.98
CA GLU A 284 -9.34 23.18 -14.88
C GLU A 284 -7.98 23.85 -15.12
N SER A 285 -7.69 24.23 -16.37
CA SER A 285 -6.47 24.97 -16.74
C SER A 285 -5.15 24.26 -16.38
N GLY A 286 -5.16 22.92 -16.35
CA GLY A 286 -4.02 22.09 -15.99
C GLY A 286 -3.75 22.02 -14.48
N GLN A 287 -4.70 22.42 -13.64
CA GLN A 287 -4.56 22.27 -12.18
C GLN A 287 -4.79 20.82 -11.74
N MET A 288 -4.14 20.43 -10.65
CA MET A 288 -4.37 19.14 -10.01
C MET A 288 -5.42 19.29 -8.92
N TRP A 289 -6.38 18.37 -8.90
CA TRP A 289 -7.34 18.28 -7.80
C TRP A 289 -6.64 17.87 -6.50
N THR A 290 -7.06 18.53 -5.41
CA THR A 290 -6.64 18.18 -4.05
C THR A 290 -7.81 17.52 -3.34
N ILE A 291 -7.58 16.30 -2.84
CA ILE A 291 -8.57 15.60 -2.02
C ILE A 291 -8.60 16.26 -0.63
N THR A 292 -9.78 16.64 -0.17
CA THR A 292 -9.95 17.20 1.18
C THR A 292 -10.03 16.08 2.23
N LYS A 293 -9.76 16.42 3.49
CA LYS A 293 -9.90 15.48 4.60
C LYS A 293 -11.33 14.95 4.75
N ASP A 294 -12.34 15.78 4.51
CA ASP A 294 -13.74 15.38 4.60
C ASP A 294 -14.10 14.37 3.51
N THR A 295 -13.68 14.62 2.26
CA THR A 295 -13.87 13.68 1.15
C THR A 295 -13.15 12.36 1.44
N MET A 296 -11.90 12.41 1.89
CA MET A 296 -11.13 11.21 2.26
C MET A 296 -11.85 10.38 3.35
N CYS A 297 -12.40 11.01 4.39
CA CYS A 297 -13.10 10.31 5.47
C CYS A 297 -14.44 9.69 5.00
N LEU A 298 -15.16 10.37 4.11
CA LEU A 298 -16.49 9.93 3.66
C LEU A 298 -16.44 8.92 2.51
N TYR A 299 -15.41 8.98 1.68
CA TYR A 299 -15.35 8.20 0.44
C TYR A 299 -15.43 6.69 0.65
N PRO A 300 -14.66 6.05 1.56
CA PRO A 300 -14.81 4.62 1.85
C PRO A 300 -16.22 4.26 2.36
N CYS A 301 -16.89 5.16 3.10
CA CYS A 301 -18.28 4.95 3.53
C CYS A 301 -19.23 4.93 2.32
N VAL A 302 -19.10 5.89 1.40
CA VAL A 302 -19.95 5.96 0.20
C VAL A 302 -19.75 4.72 -0.67
N VAL A 303 -18.51 4.25 -0.83
CA VAL A 303 -18.20 2.99 -1.51
C VAL A 303 -18.90 1.80 -0.83
N ALA A 304 -18.75 1.65 0.49
CA ALA A 304 -19.36 0.56 1.24
C ALA A 304 -20.89 0.57 1.14
N ILE A 305 -21.52 1.73 1.32
CA ILE A 305 -22.97 1.93 1.19
C ILE A 305 -23.43 1.54 -0.22
N THR A 306 -22.76 2.05 -1.25
CA THR A 306 -23.15 1.78 -2.64
C THR A 306 -23.06 0.29 -2.99
N ILE A 307 -22.03 -0.42 -2.53
CA ILE A 307 -21.93 -1.88 -2.69
C ILE A 307 -23.11 -2.58 -2.02
N LYS A 308 -23.40 -2.20 -0.77
CA LYS A 308 -24.47 -2.80 0.02
C LYS A 308 -25.83 -2.60 -0.64
N ASP A 309 -26.16 -1.37 -1.03
CA ASP A 309 -27.47 -1.01 -1.61
C ASP A 309 -27.71 -1.72 -2.95
N ILE A 310 -26.67 -1.85 -3.79
CA ILE A 310 -26.76 -2.60 -5.05
C ILE A 310 -27.12 -4.07 -4.77
N LEU A 311 -26.43 -4.70 -3.83
CA LEU A 311 -26.64 -6.11 -3.49
C LEU A 311 -27.96 -6.35 -2.74
N GLN A 312 -28.39 -5.41 -1.90
CA GLN A 312 -29.70 -5.46 -1.24
C GLN A 312 -30.83 -5.37 -2.26
N ARG A 313 -30.71 -4.51 -3.28
CA ARG A 313 -31.68 -4.43 -4.37
C ARG A 313 -31.80 -5.74 -5.14
N ASP A 314 -30.68 -6.41 -5.43
CA ASP A 314 -30.70 -7.73 -6.07
C ASP A 314 -31.46 -8.77 -5.24
N ASN A 315 -31.49 -8.60 -3.91
CA ASN A 315 -32.26 -9.42 -2.98
C ASN A 315 -33.69 -8.91 -2.75
N GLY A 316 -34.15 -7.93 -3.53
CA GLY A 316 -35.51 -7.37 -3.46
C GLY A 316 -35.73 -6.31 -2.37
N ILE A 317 -34.67 -5.86 -1.69
CA ILE A 317 -34.73 -4.80 -0.66
C ILE A 317 -34.39 -3.47 -1.33
N ILE A 318 -35.30 -2.49 -1.29
CA ILE A 318 -35.14 -1.20 -1.97
C ILE A 318 -34.97 -0.09 -0.93
N GLU A 319 -33.72 0.24 -0.61
CA GLU A 319 -33.30 1.24 0.37
C GLU A 319 -32.15 2.07 -0.22
N VAL A 320 -32.00 3.35 0.20
CA VAL A 320 -30.90 4.28 -0.12
C VAL A 320 -30.69 5.21 1.07
#